data_AF-A0A1U9K0X0-F1
#
_entry.id   AF-A0A1U9K0X0-F1
#
_cell.length_a   1.000
_cell.length_b   1.000
_cell.length_c   1.000
_cell.angle_alpha   90.00
_cell.angle_beta   90.00
_cell.angle_gamma   90.00
#
_symmetry.space_group_name_H-M   'P 1'
#
loop_
_entity.id
_entity.type
_entity.pdbx_description
1 polymer ?
#
loop_
_entity_poly.entity_id
_entity_poly.type
_entity_poly.pdbx_seq_one_letter_code
_entity_poly.pdbx_strand_id
1 'polypeptide(L)'
;MLKTTLSVLSSVTLALLSSTAIAADAAQLEQGKTLFAGSAQPIACAVCHTLKDADAAGTIGPDLDELKPDADRIRKTMMEGMGAMPSFSAMDEADREAIIAYVVDATN
;
A
#
# COMPACT_ATOMS: atom_id res chain seq x y z
N MET A 1 -58.38 -15.60 -2.62
CA MET A 1 -57.90 -16.70 -3.47
C MET A 1 -57.11 -16.10 -4.63
N LEU A 2 -55.84 -16.42 -4.68
CA LEU A 2 -54.76 -15.74 -5.40
C LEU A 2 -54.82 -16.03 -6.92
N LYS A 3 -54.82 -14.97 -7.73
CA LYS A 3 -54.51 -15.01 -9.16
C LYS A 3 -53.26 -14.17 -9.37
N THR A 4 -52.13 -14.80 -9.67
CA THR A 4 -51.14 -14.26 -10.62
C THR A 4 -50.12 -15.33 -10.98
N THR A 5 -50.04 -15.58 -12.28
CA THR A 5 -49.20 -16.54 -12.97
C THR A 5 -47.80 -15.97 -13.24
N LEU A 6 -46.82 -16.82 -12.96
CA LEU A 6 -45.46 -17.04 -13.50
C LEU A 6 -44.83 -16.07 -14.55
N SER A 7 -43.54 -15.81 -14.31
CA SER A 7 -42.42 -15.54 -15.25
C SER A 7 -42.41 -14.28 -16.10
N VAL A 8 -41.43 -13.41 -15.81
CA VAL A 8 -40.37 -13.08 -16.79
C VAL A 8 -39.02 -13.08 -16.06
N LEU A 9 -38.21 -14.10 -16.35
CA LEU A 9 -36.79 -14.15 -16.09
C LEU A 9 -36.11 -13.30 -17.18
N SER A 10 -35.42 -12.22 -16.82
CA SER A 10 -34.47 -11.58 -17.74
C SER A 10 -33.20 -11.21 -17.00
N SER A 11 -32.18 -12.00 -17.26
CA SER A 11 -30.84 -12.03 -16.72
C SER A 11 -30.02 -10.80 -17.14
N VAL A 12 -29.64 -9.92 -16.21
CA VAL A 12 -28.43 -9.06 -16.35
C VAL A 12 -27.91 -8.67 -14.96
N THR A 13 -27.15 -9.55 -14.29
CA THR A 13 -26.34 -9.16 -13.12
C THR A 13 -25.10 -10.03 -12.99
N LEU A 14 -24.05 -9.80 -13.81
CA LEU A 14 -22.71 -10.28 -13.46
C LEU A 14 -21.57 -9.58 -14.25
N ALA A 15 -21.30 -8.30 -13.99
CA ALA A 15 -20.09 -7.64 -14.50
C ALA A 15 -19.56 -6.49 -13.62
N LEU A 16 -19.88 -6.46 -12.32
CA LEU A 16 -19.52 -5.35 -11.41
C LEU A 16 -18.50 -5.73 -10.31
N LEU A 17 -18.01 -6.97 -10.26
CA LEU A 17 -17.07 -7.40 -9.21
C LEU A 17 -15.61 -6.95 -9.46
N SER A 18 -15.26 -6.54 -10.69
CA SER A 18 -13.88 -6.19 -11.03
C SER A 18 -13.50 -4.76 -10.65
N SER A 19 -14.48 -3.85 -10.51
CA SER A 19 -14.22 -2.44 -10.26
C SER A 19 -13.85 -2.13 -8.80
N THR A 20 -14.27 -2.96 -7.85
CA THR A 20 -13.99 -2.74 -6.42
C THR A 20 -12.56 -3.11 -6.04
N ALA A 21 -11.95 -4.10 -6.70
CA ALA A 21 -10.59 -4.53 -6.42
C ALA A 21 -9.56 -3.46 -6.84
N ILE A 22 -9.67 -2.95 -8.07
CA ILE A 22 -8.74 -1.92 -8.59
C ILE A 22 -8.81 -0.63 -7.76
N ALA A 23 -10.00 -0.26 -7.31
CA ALA A 23 -10.18 0.91 -6.43
C ALA A 23 -9.56 0.69 -5.04
N ALA A 24 -9.61 -0.54 -4.51
CA ALA A 24 -8.98 -0.88 -3.24
C ALA A 24 -7.46 -0.84 -3.34
N ASP A 25 -6.89 -1.36 -4.42
CA ASP A 25 -5.44 -1.35 -4.67
C ASP A 25 -4.94 0.11 -4.80
N ALA A 26 -5.63 0.94 -5.59
CA ALA A 26 -5.27 2.35 -5.73
C ALA A 26 -5.37 3.12 -4.39
N ALA A 27 -6.40 2.87 -3.59
CA ALA A 27 -6.54 3.49 -2.28
C ALA A 27 -5.43 3.07 -1.32
N GLN A 28 -5.01 1.80 -1.37
CA GLN A 28 -3.89 1.29 -0.57
C GLN A 28 -2.57 1.95 -0.97
N LEU A 29 -2.31 2.12 -2.27
CA LEU A 29 -1.09 2.78 -2.76
C LEU A 29 -1.04 4.25 -2.34
N GLU A 30 -2.16 4.97 -2.45
CA GLU A 30 -2.26 6.37 -2.00
C GLU A 30 -2.05 6.52 -0.48
N GLN A 31 -2.60 5.58 0.31
CA GLN A 31 -2.36 5.53 1.75
C GLN A 31 -0.88 5.26 2.05
N GLY A 32 -0.26 4.30 1.36
CA GLY A 32 1.16 4.00 1.48
C GLY A 32 2.04 5.19 1.16
N LYS A 33 1.75 5.92 0.08
CA LYS A 33 2.43 7.15 -0.31
C LYS A 33 2.32 8.24 0.75
N THR A 34 1.11 8.44 1.28
CA THR A 34 0.84 9.42 2.35
C THR A 34 1.66 9.12 3.61
N LEU A 35 1.65 7.86 4.04
CA LEU A 35 2.42 7.40 5.20
C LEU A 35 3.93 7.55 4.96
N PHE A 36 4.41 7.11 3.80
CA PHE A 36 5.81 7.21 3.40
C PHE A 36 6.31 8.66 3.45
N ALA A 37 5.53 9.58 2.90
CA ALA A 37 5.90 10.98 2.76
C ALA A 37 5.89 11.76 4.08
N GLY A 38 5.03 11.42 5.05
CA GLY A 38 4.85 12.31 6.20
C GLY A 38 4.34 11.74 7.52
N SER A 39 3.53 10.68 7.54
CA SER A 39 2.82 10.27 8.77
C SER A 39 3.26 8.94 9.38
N ALA A 40 4.15 8.18 8.73
CA ALA A 40 4.70 6.97 9.34
C ALA A 40 5.38 7.27 10.68
N GLN A 41 5.20 6.40 11.67
CA GLN A 41 5.74 6.54 13.02
C GLN A 41 6.70 5.39 13.31
N PRO A 42 7.91 5.64 13.82
CA PRO A 42 8.31 6.85 14.56
C PRO A 42 8.89 8.00 13.71
N ILE A 43 9.11 7.78 12.41
CA ILE A 43 9.63 8.80 11.49
C ILE A 43 9.11 8.53 10.08
N ALA A 44 8.80 9.60 9.33
CA ALA A 44 8.41 9.47 7.93
C ALA A 44 9.57 8.90 7.09
N CYS A 45 9.26 7.97 6.19
CA CYS A 45 10.25 7.26 5.37
C CYS A 45 11.05 8.22 4.49
N ALA A 46 10.38 9.23 3.93
CA ALA A 46 10.94 10.26 3.07
C ALA A 46 12.03 11.12 3.74
N VAL A 47 12.06 11.19 5.07
CA VAL A 47 13.12 11.91 5.81
C VAL A 47 14.48 11.21 5.62
N CYS A 48 14.47 9.89 5.52
CA CYS A 48 15.69 9.08 5.48
C CYS A 48 16.04 8.58 4.08
N HIS A 49 15.05 8.31 3.23
CA HIS A 49 15.24 7.62 1.95
C HIS A 49 14.96 8.52 0.74
N THR A 50 15.68 8.25 -0.36
CA THR A 50 15.33 8.72 -1.69
C THR A 50 14.27 7.79 -2.28
N LEU A 51 13.23 8.38 -2.85
CA LEU A 51 12.22 7.70 -3.68
C LEU A 51 11.56 8.76 -4.57
N LYS A 52 11.84 8.72 -5.88
CA LYS A 52 11.39 9.75 -6.83
C LYS A 52 9.88 9.89 -6.91
N ASP A 53 9.13 8.79 -6.86
CA ASP A 53 7.66 8.85 -6.93
C ASP A 53 7.07 9.69 -5.78
N ALA A 54 7.70 9.65 -4.61
CA ALA A 54 7.30 10.41 -3.42
C ALA A 54 7.91 11.83 -3.35
N ASP A 55 8.66 12.27 -4.37
CA ASP A 55 9.50 13.48 -4.33
C ASP A 55 10.46 13.49 -3.11
N ALA A 56 10.89 12.31 -2.64
CA ALA A 56 11.73 12.16 -1.47
C ALA A 56 13.22 12.10 -1.85
N ALA A 57 14.06 12.78 -1.07
CA ALA A 57 15.50 12.92 -1.31
C ALA A 57 16.36 12.65 -0.06
N GLY A 58 15.86 11.84 0.87
CA GLY A 58 16.60 11.48 2.08
C GLY A 58 17.85 10.65 1.76
N THR A 59 18.96 10.91 2.46
CA THR A 59 20.27 10.27 2.18
C THR A 59 20.85 9.52 3.38
N ILE A 60 20.05 9.31 4.42
CA ILE A 60 20.45 8.56 5.63
C ILE A 60 20.33 7.05 5.34
N GLY A 61 19.20 6.65 4.76
CA GLY A 61 18.96 5.31 4.25
C GLY A 61 19.38 5.19 2.78
N PRO A 62 19.37 3.95 2.24
CA PRO A 62 19.61 3.72 0.82
C PRO A 62 18.56 4.41 -0.07
N ASP A 63 18.98 4.73 -1.29
CA ASP A 63 18.08 5.10 -2.39
C ASP A 63 17.19 3.90 -2.75
N LEU A 64 15.88 4.05 -2.63
CA LEU A 64 14.93 2.97 -2.89
C LEU A 64 14.67 2.78 -4.38
N ASP A 65 14.86 3.81 -5.21
CA ASP A 65 14.77 3.69 -6.67
C ASP A 65 15.88 2.76 -7.21
N GLU A 66 17.06 2.78 -6.56
CA GLU A 66 18.18 1.89 -6.87
C GLU A 66 18.06 0.53 -6.18
N LEU A 67 17.68 0.51 -4.91
CA LEU A 67 17.66 -0.71 -4.10
C LEU A 67 16.57 -1.69 -4.52
N LYS A 68 15.41 -1.18 -4.95
CA LYS A 68 14.22 -1.95 -5.38
C LYS A 68 13.93 -3.18 -4.50
N PRO A 69 13.76 -3.01 -3.17
CA PRO A 69 13.58 -4.14 -2.27
C PRO A 69 12.22 -4.83 -2.49
N ASP A 70 12.18 -6.15 -2.36
CA ASP A 70 10.92 -6.89 -2.35
C ASP A 70 10.12 -6.68 -1.04
N ALA A 71 8.84 -7.06 -1.08
CA ALA A 71 7.92 -6.89 0.04
C ALA A 71 8.38 -7.57 1.33
N ASP A 72 8.97 -8.77 1.24
CA ASP A 72 9.36 -9.55 2.41
C ASP A 72 10.56 -8.91 3.11
N ARG A 73 11.51 -8.40 2.34
CA ARG A 73 12.64 -7.64 2.86
C ARG A 73 12.16 -6.35 3.54
N ILE A 74 11.25 -5.59 2.92
CA ILE A 74 10.71 -4.36 3.51
C ILE A 74 10.00 -4.70 4.82
N ARG A 75 9.10 -5.68 4.81
CA ARG A 75 8.32 -6.11 5.98
C ARG A 75 9.21 -6.49 7.15
N LYS A 76 10.20 -7.35 6.91
CA LYS A 76 11.16 -7.75 7.94
C LYS A 76 11.90 -6.54 8.51
N THR A 77 12.40 -5.66 7.64
CA THR A 77 13.16 -4.47 8.04
C THR A 77 12.29 -3.50 8.84
N MET A 78 11.03 -3.29 8.46
CA MET A 78 10.09 -2.47 9.22
C MET A 78 9.78 -3.09 10.60
N MET A 79 9.70 -4.41 10.71
CA MET A 79 9.42 -5.06 11.99
C MET A 79 10.62 -5.07 12.94
N GLU A 80 11.81 -5.33 12.41
CA GLU A 80 13.01 -5.52 13.23
C GLU A 80 13.84 -4.23 13.40
N GLY A 81 13.69 -3.28 12.48
CA GLY A 81 14.67 -2.19 12.29
C GLY A 81 15.98 -2.69 11.68
N MET A 82 16.84 -1.77 11.26
CA MET A 82 18.17 -2.10 10.73
C MET A 82 19.13 -0.91 10.86
N GLY A 83 20.21 -1.08 11.62
CA GLY A 83 21.19 0.00 11.83
C GLY A 83 20.51 1.24 12.44
N ALA A 84 20.54 2.36 11.72
CA ALA A 84 19.85 3.60 12.12
C ALA A 84 18.34 3.61 11.81
N MET A 85 17.85 2.69 10.97
CA MET A 85 16.43 2.58 10.66
C MET A 85 15.70 1.99 11.89
N PRO A 86 14.74 2.72 12.49
CA PRO A 86 14.01 2.24 13.65
C PRO A 86 13.06 1.10 13.27
N SER A 87 12.56 0.38 14.27
CA SER A 87 11.42 -0.51 14.10
C SER A 87 10.10 0.28 14.05
N PHE A 88 9.18 -0.21 13.23
CA PHE A 88 7.81 0.27 13.01
C PHE A 88 6.78 -0.78 13.50
N SER A 89 7.20 -1.75 14.33
CA SER A 89 6.36 -2.85 14.80
C SER A 89 5.13 -2.39 15.61
N ALA A 90 5.16 -1.16 16.14
CA ALA A 90 4.06 -0.56 16.90
C ALA A 90 3.01 0.13 16.01
N MET A 91 3.26 0.30 14.70
CA MET A 91 2.23 0.80 13.77
C MET A 91 1.12 -0.23 13.56
N ASP A 92 -0.02 0.23 13.04
CA ASP A 92 -1.06 -0.68 12.56
C ASP A 92 -0.54 -1.51 11.38
N GLU A 93 -0.94 -2.78 11.31
CA GLU A 93 -0.47 -3.70 10.28
C GLU A 93 -0.91 -3.27 8.88
N ALA A 94 -2.15 -2.81 8.74
CA ALA A 94 -2.67 -2.30 7.47
C ALA A 94 -1.86 -1.11 6.94
N ASP A 95 -1.45 -0.18 7.82
CA ASP A 95 -0.61 0.95 7.44
C ASP A 95 0.78 0.50 6.99
N ARG A 96 1.38 -0.49 7.67
CA ARG A 96 2.66 -1.05 7.23
C ARG A 96 2.54 -1.72 5.86
N GLU A 97 1.50 -2.52 5.65
CA GLU A 97 1.29 -3.19 4.36
C GLU A 97 0.97 -2.19 3.24
N ALA A 98 0.32 -1.06 3.54
CA ALA A 98 0.16 0.03 2.59
C ALA A 98 1.52 0.63 2.18
N ILE A 99 2.41 0.91 3.14
CA ILE A 99 3.78 1.39 2.84
C ILE A 99 4.55 0.35 2.01
N ILE A 100 4.50 -0.93 2.39
CA ILE A 100 5.19 -2.01 1.67
C ILE A 100 4.71 -2.10 0.22
N ALA A 101 3.39 -2.14 0.02
CA ALA A 101 2.79 -2.20 -1.32
C ALA A 101 3.21 -0.99 -2.16
N TYR A 102 3.14 0.22 -1.57
CA TYR A 102 3.54 1.44 -2.24
C TYR A 102 5.02 1.45 -2.65
N VAL A 103 5.95 1.09 -1.76
CA VAL A 103 7.39 1.08 -2.07
C VAL A 103 7.70 0.06 -3.17
N VAL A 104 7.07 -1.11 -3.15
CA VAL A 104 7.25 -2.11 -4.22
C VAL A 104 6.71 -1.57 -5.56
N ASP A 105 5.51 -1.01 -5.57
CA ASP A 105 4.90 -0.43 -6.77
C ASP A 105 5.74 0.70 -7.36
N ALA A 106 6.14 1.67 -6.53
CA ALA A 106 6.89 2.86 -6.93
C ALA A 106 8.32 2.57 -7.45
N THR A 107 8.85 1.37 -7.15
CA THR A 107 10.22 0.99 -7.53
C THR A 107 10.29 -0.04 -8.65
N ASN A 108 9.15 -0.51 -9.16
CA ASN A 108 9.09 -1.45 -10.29
C ASN A 108 9.36 -0.77 -11.64
#